data_AF-A0A368H7C3-F1
#
_entry.id   AF-A0A368H7C3-F1
#
_cell.length_a   1.000
_cell.length_b   1.000
_cell.length_c   1.000
_cell.angle_alpha   90.00
_cell.angle_beta   90.00
_cell.angle_gamma   90.00
#
_symmetry.space_group_name_H-M   'P 1'
#
loop_
_entity.id
_entity.type
_entity.pdbx_description
1 polymer ?
#
loop_
_entity_poly.entity_id
_entity_poly.type
_entity_poly.pdbx_seq_one_letter_code
_entity_poly.pdbx_strand_id
1 'polypeptide(L)'
;MIETYISFVDNFKYAKAAITQARGKPSFEKYYNRCCRDHRNKLDLDSLLISPIQRAPRYELLVKQLIKHTPTEHPDHEVLLRAQRHIHNLAVAINQHKEAHEQMEQRLREIEAIVDGLDDLVSTGRNLVRYDMVQMRCRGDEKRQRCVFTLSDQLVLTSVRRKNPMKNSRLITQSADFLDSNRFKLIIKISLDDVEIAKDTLKVLQETEQTIDVAREDEKVIRKVIELANLIKGNKE
;
A
#
# COMPACT_ATOMS: atom_id res chain seq x y z
N MET A 1 8.22 16.97 -3.02
CA MET A 1 7.67 17.26 -4.37
C MET A 1 7.02 16.03 -4.99
N ILE A 2 7.68 14.87 -5.01
CA ILE A 2 7.11 13.62 -5.54
C ILE A 2 5.88 13.16 -4.73
N GLU A 3 5.97 13.17 -3.40
CA GLU A 3 4.85 12.81 -2.51
C GLU A 3 3.61 13.68 -2.72
N THR A 4 3.80 14.99 -2.93
CA THR A 4 2.71 15.93 -3.24
C THR A 4 2.04 15.60 -4.56
N TYR A 5 2.82 15.18 -5.57
CA TYR A 5 2.29 14.77 -6.86
C TYR A 5 1.53 13.44 -6.75
N ILE A 6 2.07 12.47 -6.02
CA ILE A 6 1.40 11.19 -5.74
C ILE A 6 0.06 11.44 -5.05
N SER A 7 0.05 12.24 -3.97
CA SER A 7 -1.17 12.62 -3.26
C SER A 7 -2.20 13.30 -4.16
N PHE A 8 -1.77 14.14 -5.12
CA PHE A 8 -2.67 14.72 -6.12
C PHE A 8 -3.28 13.65 -7.03
N VAL A 9 -2.46 12.71 -7.53
CA VAL A 9 -2.90 11.62 -8.40
C VAL A 9 -3.91 10.72 -7.68
N ASP A 10 -3.65 10.39 -6.41
CA ASP A 10 -4.55 9.56 -5.59
C ASP A 10 -5.88 10.28 -5.37
N ASN A 11 -5.83 11.57 -5.04
CA ASN A 11 -7.02 12.37 -4.76
C ASN A 11 -7.83 12.74 -6.00
N PHE A 12 -7.28 12.59 -7.20
CA PHE A 12 -7.93 12.97 -8.45
C PHE A 12 -9.26 12.22 -8.69
N LYS A 13 -9.31 10.92 -8.35
CA LYS A 13 -10.54 10.12 -8.49
C LYS A 13 -11.67 10.69 -7.62
N TYR A 14 -11.37 11.04 -6.37
CA TYR A 14 -12.33 11.61 -5.43
C TYR A 14 -12.75 13.03 -5.82
N ALA A 15 -11.79 13.87 -6.24
CA ALA A 15 -12.07 15.21 -6.73
C ALA A 15 -13.04 15.18 -7.93
N LYS A 16 -12.83 14.27 -8.89
CA LYS A 16 -13.71 14.11 -10.06
C LYS A 16 -15.12 13.65 -9.67
N ALA A 17 -15.22 12.72 -8.71
CA ALA A 17 -16.51 12.27 -8.19
C ALA A 17 -17.26 13.41 -7.49
N ALA A 18 -16.56 14.19 -6.65
CA ALA A 18 -17.13 15.34 -5.95
C ALA A 18 -17.60 16.43 -6.93
N ILE A 19 -16.86 16.71 -8.00
CA ILE A 19 -17.27 17.64 -9.06
C ILE A 19 -18.55 17.14 -9.73
N THR A 20 -18.58 15.85 -10.10
CA THR A 20 -19.74 15.25 -10.75
C THR A 20 -20.99 15.32 -9.88
N GLN A 21 -20.84 15.05 -8.57
CA GLN A 21 -21.92 15.18 -7.60
C GLN A 21 -22.37 16.64 -7.45
N ALA A 22 -21.43 17.58 -7.38
CA ALA A 22 -21.74 19.01 -7.25
C ALA A 22 -22.47 19.55 -8.49
N ARG A 23 -22.09 19.11 -9.69
CA ARG A 23 -22.75 19.45 -10.96
C ARG A 23 -24.20 18.98 -11.07
N GLY A 24 -24.62 18.01 -10.23
CA GLY A 24 -26.04 17.66 -10.09
C GLY A 24 -26.91 18.82 -9.55
N LYS A 25 -26.32 19.83 -8.90
CA LYS A 25 -27.04 21.00 -8.38
C LYS A 25 -27.15 22.09 -9.46
N PRO A 26 -28.36 22.55 -9.85
CA PRO A 26 -28.53 23.55 -10.92
C PRO A 26 -27.83 24.88 -10.67
N SER A 27 -27.69 25.31 -9.42
CA SER A 27 -26.97 26.53 -9.04
C SER A 27 -25.46 26.39 -9.29
N PHE A 28 -24.88 25.24 -8.94
CA PHE A 28 -23.47 24.96 -9.17
C PHE A 28 -23.19 24.76 -10.66
N GLU A 29 -24.06 24.09 -11.42
CA GLU A 29 -23.87 23.90 -12.87
C GLU A 29 -23.87 25.24 -13.63
N LYS A 30 -24.74 26.20 -13.24
CA LYS A 30 -24.71 27.55 -13.80
C LYS A 30 -23.40 28.28 -13.49
N TYR A 31 -22.92 28.17 -12.24
CA TYR A 31 -21.64 28.75 -11.83
C TYR A 31 -20.46 28.11 -12.58
N TYR A 32 -20.42 26.78 -12.68
CA TYR A 32 -19.43 26.01 -13.41
C TYR A 32 -19.32 26.48 -14.87
N ASN A 33 -20.45 26.54 -15.58
CA ASN A 33 -20.47 26.97 -16.97
C ASN A 33 -20.06 28.43 -17.17
N ARG A 34 -20.37 29.31 -16.21
CA ARG A 34 -19.87 30.69 -16.22
C ARG A 34 -18.34 30.72 -16.09
N CYS A 35 -17.77 30.01 -15.13
CA CYS A 35 -16.32 29.92 -14.94
C CYS A 35 -15.60 29.37 -16.18
N CYS A 36 -16.16 28.35 -16.83
CA CYS A 36 -15.60 27.81 -18.08
C CYS A 36 -15.57 28.85 -19.20
N ARG A 37 -16.61 29.69 -19.32
CA ARG A 37 -16.68 30.75 -20.34
C ARG A 37 -15.73 31.92 -20.06
N ASP A 38 -15.57 32.27 -18.78
CA ASP A 38 -14.71 33.36 -18.33
C ASP A 38 -13.22 32.95 -18.38
N HIS A 39 -12.91 31.64 -18.42
CA HIS A 39 -11.55 31.15 -18.58
C HIS A 39 -10.98 31.50 -19.97
N ARG A 40 -9.75 32.05 -19.99
CA ARG A 40 -9.08 32.52 -21.22
C ARG A 40 -9.04 31.49 -22.36
N ASN A 41 -8.86 30.22 -22.01
CA ASN A 41 -8.78 29.10 -22.96
C ASN A 41 -10.10 28.31 -23.08
N LYS A 42 -11.18 28.78 -22.46
CA LYS A 42 -12.48 28.09 -22.41
C LYS A 42 -12.40 26.63 -21.90
N LEU A 43 -11.44 26.37 -21.01
CA LEU A 43 -11.23 25.07 -20.40
C LEU A 43 -12.18 24.91 -19.22
N ASP A 44 -12.71 23.70 -19.09
CA ASP A 44 -13.48 23.30 -17.94
C ASP A 44 -12.58 22.79 -16.81
N LEU A 45 -13.16 22.65 -15.61
CA LEU A 45 -12.38 22.25 -14.42
C LEU A 45 -11.78 20.86 -14.60
N ASP A 46 -12.49 19.95 -15.26
CA ASP A 46 -12.00 18.60 -15.56
C ASP A 46 -10.74 18.65 -16.44
N SER A 47 -10.71 19.49 -17.48
CA SER A 47 -9.53 19.69 -18.34
C SER A 47 -8.35 20.31 -17.59
N LEU A 48 -8.61 21.16 -16.60
CA LEU A 48 -7.57 21.76 -15.77
C LEU A 48 -6.99 20.73 -14.78
N LEU A 49 -7.83 19.91 -14.15
CA LEU A 49 -7.42 18.93 -13.15
C LEU A 49 -6.70 17.71 -13.74
N ILE A 50 -6.97 17.35 -14.99
CA ILE A 50 -6.24 16.25 -15.65
C ILE A 50 -4.82 16.65 -16.08
N SER A 51 -4.56 17.96 -16.21
CA SER A 51 -3.30 18.49 -16.73
C SER A 51 -2.05 18.06 -15.92
N PRO A 52 -2.04 18.07 -14.58
CA PRO A 52 -0.92 17.56 -13.79
C PRO A 52 -0.62 16.08 -14.06
N ILE A 53 -1.65 15.24 -14.15
CA ILE A 53 -1.50 13.78 -14.43
C ILE A 53 -0.85 13.55 -15.79
N GLN A 54 -1.22 14.34 -16.80
CA GLN A 54 -0.67 14.25 -18.15
C GLN A 54 0.73 14.89 -18.28
N ARG A 55 1.16 15.69 -17.29
CA ARG A 55 2.38 16.48 -17.36
C ARG A 55 3.64 15.61 -17.34
N ALA A 56 3.69 14.61 -16.47
CA ALA A 56 4.84 13.71 -16.34
C ALA A 56 5.10 12.92 -17.65
N PRO A 57 4.12 12.21 -18.24
CA PRO A 57 4.30 11.54 -19.53
C PRO A 57 4.71 12.50 -20.65
N ARG A 58 4.16 13.72 -20.67
CA ARG A 58 4.50 14.73 -21.67
C ARG A 58 5.95 15.18 -21.57
N TYR A 59 6.47 15.39 -20.36
CA TYR A 59 7.89 15.73 -20.17
C TYR A 59 8.82 14.61 -20.59
N GLU A 60 8.44 13.35 -20.38
CA GLU A 60 9.22 12.21 -20.85
C GLU A 60 9.36 12.22 -22.37
N LEU A 61 8.26 12.46 -23.09
CA LEU A 61 8.25 12.57 -24.55
C LEU A 61 9.08 13.76 -25.05
N LEU A 62 8.94 14.92 -24.42
CA LEU A 62 9.68 16.14 -24.80
C LEU A 62 11.19 15.97 -24.61
N VAL A 63 11.62 15.43 -23.46
CA VAL A 63 13.05 15.21 -23.20
C VAL A 63 13.62 14.15 -24.14
N LYS A 64 12.86 13.07 -24.43
CA LYS A 64 13.23 12.10 -25.47
C LYS A 64 13.48 12.76 -26.83
N GLN A 65 12.60 13.67 -27.24
CA GLN A 65 12.76 14.39 -28.50
C GLN A 65 13.93 15.38 -28.50
N LEU A 66 14.18 16.06 -27.37
CA LEU A 66 15.33 16.95 -27.21
C LEU A 66 16.65 16.20 -27.34
N ILE A 67 16.79 15.06 -26.63
CA ILE A 67 17.99 14.20 -26.72
C ILE A 67 18.23 13.75 -28.16
N LYS A 68 17.17 13.34 -28.87
CA LYS A 68 17.27 12.90 -30.27
C LYS A 68 17.87 13.98 -31.19
N HIS A 69 17.69 15.27 -30.88
CA HIS A 69 18.19 16.39 -31.67
C HIS A 69 19.37 17.11 -31.02
N THR A 70 19.96 16.54 -29.96
CA THR A 70 21.12 17.12 -29.26
C THR A 70 22.32 16.18 -29.46
N PRO A 71 23.39 16.61 -30.18
CA PRO A 71 24.60 15.81 -30.38
C PRO A 71 25.26 15.42 -29.05
N THR A 72 26.04 14.32 -29.06
CA THR A 72 26.76 13.81 -27.88
C THR A 72 27.82 14.76 -27.36
N GLU A 73 28.34 15.64 -28.21
CA GLU A 73 29.39 16.61 -27.89
C GLU A 73 28.82 17.87 -27.22
N HIS A 74 27.49 18.04 -27.23
CA HIS A 74 26.84 19.19 -26.64
C HIS A 74 26.91 19.11 -25.10
N PRO A 75 27.25 20.21 -24.39
CA PRO A 75 27.37 20.20 -22.92
C PRO A 75 26.10 19.76 -22.20
N ASP A 76 24.93 20.00 -22.80
CA ASP A 76 23.64 19.60 -22.22
C ASP A 76 23.25 18.13 -22.46
N HIS A 77 23.97 17.39 -23.32
CA HIS A 77 23.58 16.00 -23.65
C HIS A 77 23.50 15.10 -22.41
N GLU A 78 24.54 15.14 -21.57
CA GLU A 78 24.59 14.40 -20.30
C GLU A 78 23.56 14.90 -19.27
N VAL A 79 23.22 16.18 -19.31
CA VAL A 79 22.18 16.77 -18.44
C VAL A 79 20.80 16.27 -18.87
N LEU A 80 20.53 16.23 -20.18
CA LEU A 80 19.27 15.73 -20.74
C LEU A 80 19.10 14.23 -20.45
N LEU A 81 20.14 13.41 -20.57
CA LEU A 81 20.10 11.99 -20.20
C LEU A 81 19.78 11.78 -18.71
N ARG A 82 20.38 12.60 -17.82
CA ARG A 82 20.02 12.59 -16.40
C ARG A 82 18.56 13.00 -16.17
N ALA A 83 18.10 14.09 -16.82
CA ALA A 83 16.72 14.54 -16.71
C ALA A 83 15.72 13.45 -17.18
N GLN A 84 16.03 12.76 -18.28
CA GLN A 84 15.23 11.65 -18.78
C GLN A 84 15.11 10.53 -17.74
N ARG A 85 16.22 10.11 -17.12
CA ARG A 85 16.21 9.10 -16.06
C ARG A 85 15.35 9.54 -14.87
N HIS A 86 15.47 10.78 -14.43
CA HIS A 86 14.66 11.29 -13.32
C HIS A 86 13.15 11.30 -13.63
N ILE A 87 12.77 11.74 -14.83
CA ILE A 87 11.35 11.76 -15.24
C ILE A 87 10.82 10.33 -15.39
N HIS A 88 11.61 9.43 -15.94
CA HIS A 88 11.23 8.02 -16.06
C HIS A 88 11.03 7.37 -14.69
N ASN A 89 11.97 7.57 -13.76
CA ASN A 89 11.85 7.05 -12.39
C ASN A 89 10.63 7.62 -11.67
N LEU A 90 10.29 8.90 -11.90
CA LEU A 90 9.06 9.49 -11.38
C LEU A 90 7.82 8.77 -11.92
N ALA A 91 7.75 8.55 -13.24
CA ALA A 91 6.63 7.85 -13.87
C ALA A 91 6.48 6.41 -13.35
N VAL A 92 7.58 5.69 -13.20
CA VAL A 92 7.61 4.34 -12.62
C VAL A 92 7.13 4.36 -11.17
N ALA A 93 7.60 5.29 -10.35
CA ALA A 93 7.19 5.41 -8.95
C ALA A 93 5.68 5.68 -8.81
N ILE A 94 5.11 6.55 -9.67
CA ILE A 94 3.67 6.83 -9.70
C ILE A 94 2.88 5.57 -10.10
N ASN A 95 3.35 4.84 -11.12
CA ASN A 95 2.68 3.63 -11.56
C ASN A 95 2.70 2.54 -10.49
N GLN A 96 3.86 2.31 -9.86
CA GLN A 96 4.00 1.37 -8.76
C GLN A 96 3.11 1.74 -7.56
N HIS A 97 3.03 3.03 -7.22
CA HIS A 97 2.14 3.51 -6.17
C HIS A 97 0.67 3.19 -6.49
N LYS A 98 0.25 3.47 -7.71
CA LYS A 98 -1.11 3.19 -8.17
C LYS A 98 -1.43 1.69 -8.14
N GLU A 99 -0.53 0.85 -8.66
CA GLU A 99 -0.69 -0.60 -8.64
C GLU A 99 -0.77 -1.14 -7.21
N ALA A 100 0.09 -0.67 -6.31
CA ALA A 100 0.06 -1.06 -4.90
C ALA A 100 -1.27 -0.66 -4.22
N HIS A 101 -1.77 0.55 -4.51
CA HIS A 101 -3.04 1.02 -3.97
C HIS A 101 -4.22 0.20 -4.50
N GLU A 102 -4.26 -0.10 -5.80
CA GLU A 102 -5.32 -0.92 -6.41
C GLU A 102 -5.30 -2.37 -5.88
N GLN A 103 -4.11 -2.96 -5.69
CA GLN A 103 -3.97 -4.27 -5.05
C GLN A 103 -4.44 -4.26 -3.59
N MET A 104 -4.13 -3.19 -2.84
CA MET A 104 -4.55 -3.06 -1.45
C MET A 104 -6.08 -2.93 -1.35
N GLU A 105 -6.70 -2.07 -2.17
CA GLU A 105 -8.16 -1.92 -2.23
C GLU A 105 -8.83 -3.25 -2.58
N GLN A 106 -8.27 -4.01 -3.52
CA GLN A 106 -8.80 -5.34 -3.87
C GLN A 106 -8.74 -6.30 -2.67
N ARG A 107 -7.61 -6.36 -1.95
CA ARG A 107 -7.48 -7.21 -0.76
C ARG A 107 -8.47 -6.85 0.34
N LEU A 108 -8.73 -5.55 0.56
CA LEU A 108 -9.73 -5.12 1.53
C LEU A 108 -11.14 -5.54 1.14
N ARG A 109 -11.50 -5.43 -0.15
CA ARG A 109 -12.79 -5.92 -0.67
C ARG A 109 -12.95 -7.42 -0.49
N GLU A 110 -11.90 -8.18 -0.74
CA GLU A 110 -11.90 -9.63 -0.52
C GLU A 110 -12.16 -9.95 0.95
N ILE A 111 -11.52 -9.25 1.89
CA ILE A 111 -11.76 -9.45 3.33
C ILE A 111 -13.19 -9.09 3.72
N GLU A 112 -13.71 -7.96 3.24
CA GLU A 112 -15.10 -7.53 3.49
C GLU A 112 -16.09 -8.59 2.99
N ALA A 113 -15.83 -9.22 1.84
CA ALA A 113 -16.68 -10.29 1.31
C ALA A 113 -16.64 -11.60 2.12
N ILE A 114 -15.55 -11.86 2.86
CA ILE A 114 -15.38 -13.10 3.63
C ILE A 114 -15.83 -12.93 5.09
N VAL A 115 -15.80 -11.70 5.62
CA VAL A 115 -16.20 -11.38 6.99
C VAL A 115 -17.66 -10.93 7.04
N ASP A 116 -18.55 -11.83 7.47
CA ASP A 116 -19.96 -11.52 7.68
C ASP A 116 -20.12 -10.44 8.79
N GLY A 117 -20.75 -9.32 8.42
CA GLY A 117 -21.06 -8.20 9.31
C GLY A 117 -19.97 -7.13 9.42
N LEU A 118 -18.95 -7.19 8.56
CA LEU A 118 -17.97 -6.13 8.40
C LEU A 118 -18.40 -5.22 7.25
N ASP A 119 -18.74 -3.97 7.56
CA ASP A 119 -19.06 -2.95 6.57
C ASP A 119 -18.00 -1.84 6.58
N ASP A 120 -17.82 -1.18 5.44
CA ASP A 120 -16.99 0.04 5.28
C ASP A 120 -15.50 -0.20 5.60
N LEU A 121 -14.98 -1.35 5.15
CA LEU A 121 -13.56 -1.68 5.30
C LEU A 121 -12.71 -0.95 4.26
N VAL A 122 -13.23 -0.74 3.05
CA VAL A 122 -12.50 -0.08 1.95
C VAL A 122 -12.58 1.44 2.13
N SER A 123 -11.60 1.99 2.86
CA SER A 123 -11.48 3.44 3.07
C SER A 123 -10.14 3.97 2.54
N THR A 124 -10.11 5.26 2.21
CA THR A 124 -8.93 5.93 1.64
C THR A 124 -7.76 5.85 2.62
N GLY A 125 -6.65 5.23 2.21
CA GLY A 125 -5.44 5.12 3.03
C GLY A 125 -5.45 4.02 4.09
N ARG A 126 -6.47 3.16 4.13
CA ARG A 126 -6.46 2.00 5.02
C ARG A 126 -5.58 0.90 4.41
N ASN A 127 -4.61 0.43 5.16
CA ASN A 127 -3.71 -0.64 4.74
C ASN A 127 -3.91 -1.88 5.61
N LEU A 128 -4.07 -3.04 4.99
CA LEU A 128 -3.97 -4.32 5.69
C LEU A 128 -2.51 -4.61 5.98
N VAL A 129 -2.15 -4.61 7.27
CA VAL A 129 -0.79 -4.92 7.73
C VAL A 129 -0.61 -6.43 7.81
N ARG A 130 -1.51 -7.13 8.50
CA ARG A 130 -1.38 -8.57 8.77
C ARG A 130 -2.72 -9.18 9.18
N TYR A 131 -2.86 -10.49 9.01
CA TYR A 131 -3.90 -11.26 9.66
C TYR A 131 -3.30 -12.48 10.37
N ASP A 132 -3.75 -12.75 11.59
CA ASP A 132 -3.22 -13.84 12.43
C ASP A 132 -4.35 -14.63 13.11
N MET A 133 -4.10 -15.93 13.29
CA MET A 133 -4.95 -16.78 14.11
C MET A 133 -4.50 -16.76 15.56
N VAL A 134 -5.43 -16.40 16.44
CA VAL A 134 -5.21 -16.37 17.89
C VAL A 134 -6.20 -17.30 18.59
N GLN A 135 -5.71 -18.01 19.61
CA GLN A 135 -6.59 -18.73 20.54
C GLN A 135 -6.82 -17.84 21.75
N MET A 136 -8.06 -17.40 21.94
CA MET A 136 -8.43 -16.63 23.12
C MET A 136 -9.22 -17.50 24.09
N ARG A 137 -8.93 -17.37 25.38
CA ARG A 137 -9.77 -17.91 26.45
C ARG A 137 -11.00 -17.01 26.56
N CYS A 138 -12.18 -17.54 26.23
CA CYS A 138 -13.43 -16.83 26.44
C CYS A 138 -13.94 -17.03 27.88
N ARG A 139 -14.88 -16.18 28.33
CA ARG A 139 -15.59 -16.36 29.62
C ARG A 139 -16.28 -17.73 29.60
N GLY A 140 -15.71 -18.71 30.31
CA GLY A 140 -16.13 -20.12 30.28
C GLY A 140 -15.02 -21.16 30.04
N ASP A 141 -13.74 -20.78 30.06
CA ASP A 141 -12.55 -21.65 29.94
C ASP A 141 -12.38 -22.43 28.61
N GLU A 142 -13.31 -22.27 27.68
CA GLU A 142 -13.14 -22.75 26.30
C GLU A 142 -12.17 -21.86 25.51
N LYS A 143 -11.07 -22.48 25.05
CA LYS A 143 -10.17 -21.88 24.07
C LYS A 143 -10.83 -21.89 22.70
N ARG A 144 -11.18 -20.71 22.17
CA ARG A 144 -11.78 -20.58 20.83
C ARG A 144 -10.78 -19.94 19.88
N GLN A 145 -10.68 -20.51 18.68
CA GLN A 145 -9.90 -19.92 17.59
C GLN A 145 -10.61 -18.66 17.06
N ARG A 146 -9.82 -17.61 16.86
CA ARG A 146 -10.22 -16.29 16.37
C ARG A 146 -9.21 -15.83 15.34
N CYS A 147 -9.65 -15.05 14.37
CA CYS A 147 -8.76 -14.42 13.41
C CYS A 147 -8.75 -12.91 13.67
N VAL A 148 -7.57 -12.34 13.79
CA VAL A 148 -7.34 -10.91 13.99
C VAL A 148 -6.79 -10.34 12.70
N PHE A 149 -7.52 -9.41 12.10
CA PHE A 149 -7.05 -8.60 11.00
C PHE A 149 -6.52 -7.29 11.57
N THR A 150 -5.26 -6.99 11.27
CA THR A 150 -4.55 -5.78 11.69
C THR A 150 -4.50 -4.83 10.51
N LEU A 151 -5.21 -3.71 10.63
CA LEU A 151 -5.21 -2.62 9.66
C LEU A 151 -4.36 -1.48 10.20
N SER A 152 -4.09 -0.47 9.36
CA SER A 152 -3.29 0.70 9.73
C SER A 152 -3.94 1.58 10.79
N ASP A 153 -5.27 1.54 10.92
CA ASP A 153 -6.07 2.37 11.84
C ASP A 153 -6.87 1.54 12.85
N GLN A 154 -7.10 0.25 12.58
CA GLN A 154 -8.08 -0.56 13.30
C GLN A 154 -7.65 -2.02 13.46
N LEU A 155 -8.10 -2.66 14.54
CA LEU A 155 -8.04 -4.11 14.73
C LEU A 155 -9.43 -4.71 14.59
N VAL A 156 -9.55 -5.70 13.72
CA VAL A 156 -10.81 -6.40 13.48
C VAL A 156 -10.66 -7.84 13.95
N LEU A 157 -11.45 -8.21 14.96
CA LEU A 157 -11.42 -9.55 15.52
C LEU A 157 -12.67 -10.32 15.11
N THR A 158 -12.44 -11.50 14.56
CA THR A 158 -13.49 -12.32 13.95
C THR A 158 -13.53 -13.73 14.54
N SER A 159 -14.73 -14.30 14.56
CA SER A 159 -14.96 -15.70 14.88
C SER A 159 -14.70 -16.53 13.61
N VAL A 160 -13.85 -17.54 13.68
CA VAL A 160 -13.62 -18.45 12.56
C VAL A 160 -14.66 -19.56 12.59
N ARG A 161 -15.42 -19.74 11.50
CA ARG A 161 -16.28 -20.91 11.26
C ARG A 161 -15.79 -21.61 10.00
N ARG A 162 -15.44 -22.89 10.10
CA ARG A 162 -15.02 -23.69 8.94
C ARG A 162 -16.23 -23.91 8.03
N LYS A 163 -16.08 -23.62 6.72
CA LYS A 163 -17.13 -23.92 5.73
C LYS A 163 -17.33 -25.43 5.54
N ASN A 164 -16.31 -26.25 5.83
CA ASN A 164 -16.39 -27.71 5.75
C ASN A 164 -15.55 -28.41 6.84
N PRO A 165 -16.14 -29.28 7.70
CA PRO A 165 -15.42 -29.92 8.80
C PRO A 165 -14.54 -31.12 8.39
N MET A 166 -14.57 -31.55 7.12
CA MET A 166 -14.00 -32.84 6.67
C MET A 166 -12.52 -32.82 6.24
N LYS A 167 -11.86 -31.66 6.17
CA LYS A 167 -10.42 -31.58 5.84
C LYS A 167 -9.61 -31.15 7.07
N ASN A 168 -9.02 -32.13 7.75
CA ASN A 168 -8.03 -31.91 8.80
C ASN A 168 -6.69 -31.49 8.19
N SER A 169 -6.58 -30.23 7.77
CA SER A 169 -5.26 -29.61 7.58
C SER A 169 -4.91 -28.83 8.85
N ARG A 170 -3.92 -29.31 9.59
CA ARG A 170 -3.49 -28.72 10.87
C ARG A 170 -2.44 -27.62 10.73
N LEU A 171 -1.99 -27.30 9.53
CA LEU A 171 -0.89 -26.37 9.34
C LEU A 171 -1.03 -25.67 7.99
N ILE A 172 -1.65 -24.50 7.94
CA ILE A 172 -1.20 -23.47 6.99
C ILE A 172 -1.42 -22.08 7.60
N THR A 173 -0.37 -21.57 8.23
CA THR A 173 -0.20 -20.15 8.51
C THR A 173 0.14 -19.51 7.16
N GLN A 174 -0.67 -18.55 6.71
CA GLN A 174 -0.44 -17.72 5.50
C GLN A 174 -0.65 -18.35 4.10
N SER A 175 -1.61 -19.27 3.88
CA SER A 175 -2.09 -19.51 2.51
C SER A 175 -3.32 -18.67 2.19
N ALA A 176 -3.37 -18.11 0.98
CA ALA A 176 -4.56 -17.49 0.40
C ALA A 176 -5.77 -18.45 0.47
N ASP A 177 -5.52 -19.76 0.29
CA ASP A 177 -6.50 -20.84 0.39
C ASP A 177 -7.28 -20.91 1.72
N PHE A 178 -6.72 -20.36 2.81
CA PHE A 178 -7.36 -20.39 4.13
C PHE A 178 -8.51 -19.39 4.25
N LEU A 179 -8.36 -18.19 3.68
CA LEU A 179 -9.41 -17.17 3.69
C LEU A 179 -10.63 -17.69 2.91
N ASP A 180 -10.40 -18.39 1.80
CA ASP A 180 -11.47 -18.99 0.99
C ASP A 180 -12.22 -20.13 1.71
N SER A 181 -11.50 -20.91 2.51
CA SER A 181 -12.01 -22.11 3.19
C SER A 181 -12.83 -21.83 4.47
N ASN A 182 -12.82 -20.60 4.98
CA ASN A 182 -13.48 -20.24 6.24
C ASN A 182 -14.46 -19.09 6.05
N ARG A 183 -15.53 -19.04 6.85
CA ARG A 183 -16.34 -17.84 7.03
C ARG A 183 -15.95 -17.20 8.35
N PHE A 184 -15.78 -15.89 8.32
CA PHE A 184 -15.49 -15.12 9.50
C PHE A 184 -16.76 -14.37 9.89
N LYS A 185 -17.10 -14.36 11.17
CA LYS A 185 -18.16 -13.48 11.69
C LYS A 185 -17.51 -12.39 12.52
N LEU A 186 -17.83 -11.14 12.25
CA LEU A 186 -17.32 -10.02 13.04
C LEU A 186 -17.71 -10.20 14.53
N ILE A 187 -16.74 -10.01 15.42
CA ILE A 187 -17.00 -9.96 16.87
C ILE A 187 -16.81 -8.53 17.36
N ILE A 188 -15.65 -7.94 17.08
CA ILE A 188 -15.32 -6.60 17.55
C ILE A 188 -14.41 -5.89 16.56
N LYS A 189 -14.60 -4.59 16.47
CA LYS A 189 -13.77 -3.63 15.73
C LYS A 189 -13.26 -2.62 16.76
N ILE A 190 -11.95 -2.45 16.85
CA ILE A 190 -11.28 -1.57 17.83
C ILE A 190 -10.43 -0.58 17.05
N SER A 191 -10.54 0.72 17.36
CA SER A 191 -9.61 1.73 16.83
C SER A 191 -8.24 1.54 17.47
N LEU A 192 -7.16 1.70 16.72
CA LEU A 192 -5.81 1.62 17.31
C LEU A 192 -5.56 2.70 18.37
N ASP A 193 -6.27 3.82 18.32
CA ASP A 193 -6.20 4.87 19.34
C ASP A 193 -6.68 4.38 20.73
N ASP A 194 -7.54 3.36 20.76
CA ASP A 194 -8.09 2.78 21.98
C ASP A 194 -7.29 1.55 22.46
N VAL A 195 -6.17 1.24 21.81
CA VAL A 195 -5.37 0.03 22.09
C VAL A 195 -4.09 0.39 22.83
N GLU A 196 -4.03 0.02 24.11
CA GLU A 196 -2.79 0.05 24.89
C GLU A 196 -2.11 -1.31 24.92
N ILE A 197 -0.82 -1.36 24.60
CA ILE A 197 -0.01 -2.58 24.70
C ILE A 197 0.35 -2.80 26.16
N ALA A 198 -0.05 -3.96 26.71
CA ALA A 198 0.30 -4.34 28.08
C ALA A 198 1.83 -4.33 28.29
N LYS A 199 2.26 -3.78 29.44
CA LYS A 199 3.68 -3.62 29.79
C LYS A 199 4.47 -4.93 29.78
N ASP A 200 3.83 -6.04 30.11
CA ASP A 200 4.47 -7.36 30.11
C ASP A 200 4.78 -7.83 28.68
N THR A 201 3.89 -7.55 27.72
CA THR A 201 4.13 -7.83 26.30
C THR A 201 5.24 -6.97 25.73
N LEU A 202 5.36 -5.70 26.18
CA LEU A 202 6.45 -4.82 25.76
C LEU A 202 7.83 -5.37 26.18
N LYS A 203 7.94 -5.97 27.37
CA LYS A 203 9.18 -6.60 27.83
C LYS A 203 9.56 -7.80 26.95
N VAL A 204 8.59 -8.67 26.65
CA VAL A 204 8.83 -9.82 25.76
C VAL A 204 9.25 -9.33 24.37
N LEU A 205 8.63 -8.28 23.84
CA LEU A 205 9.02 -7.70 22.56
C LEU A 205 10.46 -7.17 22.59
N GLN A 206 10.85 -6.45 23.65
CA GLN A 206 12.22 -5.97 23.82
C GLN A 206 13.24 -7.12 23.92
N GLU A 207 12.92 -8.18 24.64
CA GLU A 207 13.78 -9.37 24.71
C GLU A 207 13.91 -10.06 23.34
N THR A 208 12.82 -10.15 22.58
CA THR A 208 12.86 -10.71 21.22
C THR A 208 13.64 -9.83 20.25
N GLU A 209 13.54 -8.50 20.37
CA GLU A 209 14.27 -7.54 19.54
C GLU A 209 15.79 -7.65 19.81
N GLN A 210 16.17 -7.72 21.09
CA GLN A 210 17.56 -7.97 21.48
C GLN A 210 18.08 -9.29 20.91
N THR A 211 17.27 -10.35 20.95
CA THR A 211 17.64 -11.66 20.39
C THR A 211 17.83 -11.59 18.86
N ILE A 212 16.98 -10.83 18.17
CA ILE A 212 17.11 -10.61 16.71
C ILE A 212 18.39 -9.84 16.39
N ASP A 213 18.73 -8.82 17.17
CA ASP A 213 19.96 -8.05 16.93
C ASP A 213 21.21 -8.88 17.18
N VAL A 214 21.22 -9.72 18.22
CA VAL A 214 22.30 -10.70 18.43
C VAL A 214 22.41 -11.64 17.23
N ALA A 215 21.29 -12.21 16.76
CA ALA A 215 21.30 -13.10 15.60
C ALA A 215 21.76 -12.40 14.30
N ARG A 216 21.47 -11.11 14.13
CA ARG A 216 21.96 -10.30 13.00
C ARG A 216 23.47 -10.07 13.06
N GLU A 217 24.01 -9.83 14.25
CA GLU A 217 25.46 -9.73 14.43
C GLU A 217 26.14 -11.07 14.17
N ASP A 218 25.55 -12.18 14.65
CA ASP A 218 26.03 -13.53 14.35
C ASP A 218 26.03 -13.80 12.84
N GLU A 219 24.98 -13.38 12.11
CA GLU A 219 24.92 -13.50 10.66
C GLU A 219 26.07 -12.73 9.98
N LYS A 220 26.38 -11.52 10.43
CA LYS A 220 27.50 -10.72 9.90
C LYS A 220 28.84 -11.41 10.16
N VAL A 221 29.04 -11.97 11.35
CA VAL A 221 30.26 -12.70 11.70
C VAL A 221 30.40 -13.94 10.80
N ILE A 222 29.32 -14.72 10.63
CA ILE A 222 29.32 -15.89 9.75
C ILE A 222 29.64 -15.50 8.31
N ARG A 223 29.04 -14.42 7.78
CA ARG A 223 29.35 -13.91 6.44
C ARG A 223 30.84 -13.56 6.29
N LYS A 224 31.44 -12.94 7.31
CA LYS A 224 32.87 -12.60 7.31
C LYS A 224 33.77 -13.83 7.40
N VAL A 225 33.38 -14.84 8.17
CA VAL A 225 34.09 -16.13 8.25
C VAL A 225 34.03 -16.85 6.90
N ILE A 226 32.89 -16.83 6.21
CA ILE A 226 32.73 -17.40 4.87
C ILE A 226 33.64 -16.68 3.86
N GLU A 227 33.69 -15.35 3.91
CA GLU A 227 34.55 -14.54 3.04
C GLU A 227 36.04 -14.87 3.23
N LEU A 228 36.49 -14.95 4.49
CA LEU A 228 37.86 -15.35 4.84
C LEU A 228 38.18 -16.79 4.42
N ALA A 229 37.25 -17.73 4.60
CA ALA A 229 37.41 -19.11 4.16
C ALA A 229 37.54 -19.22 2.63
N ASN A 230 36.81 -18.40 1.88
CA ASN A 230 36.91 -18.33 0.42
C ASN A 230 38.25 -17.74 -0.03
N LEU A 231 38.76 -16.71 0.66
CA LEU A 231 40.10 -16.15 0.43
C LEU A 231 41.22 -17.17 0.67
N ILE A 232 41.10 -18.01 1.71
CA ILE A 232 42.08 -19.07 2.00
C ILE A 232 42.00 -20.19 0.95
N LYS A 233 40.81 -20.53 0.45
CA LYS A 233 40.64 -21.52 -0.63
C LYS A 233 41.14 -21.01 -1.99
N GLY A 234 41.02 -19.71 -2.27
CA GLY A 234 41.50 -19.10 -3.51
C GLY A 234 43.03 -18.91 -3.59
N ASN A 235 43.75 -18.97 -2.47
CA ASN A 235 45.22 -18.86 -2.42
C ASN A 235 45.95 -20.22 -2.48
N LYS A 236 45.26 -21.31 -2.81
CA LYS A 236 45.83 -22.68 -2.92
C LYS A 236 45.99 -23.20 -4.36
N GLU A 237 45.81 -22.36 -5.37
CA GLU A 237 46.22 -22.60 -6.77
C GLU A 237 47.34 -21.62 -7.15
#